data_AF-A0A4Q9PNH6-F1
#
_entry.id   AF-A0A4Q9PNH6-F1
#
_cell.length_a   1.000
_cell.length_b   1.000
_cell.length_c   1.000
_cell.angle_alpha   90.00
_cell.angle_beta   90.00
_cell.angle_gamma   90.00
#
_symmetry.space_group_name_H-M   'P 1'
#
loop_
_entity.id
_entity.type
_entity.pdbx_description
1 polymer ?
#
loop_
_entity_poly.entity_id
_entity_poly.type
_entity_poly.pdbx_seq_one_letter_code
_entity_poly.pdbx_strand_id
1 'polypeptide(L)'
;MKALHVLRTLFPPHFDAWYRSTTILDDHEKTQTIPWINLAQRFGAYPFLPAMFINCCALSEEELASGFRTADGATHYLPPEDLVRHRNLSRELCSSVPPALYRALEKFTSLCTEHPDTCSAGVAAAAQDIKATFFRAPGVPNDPFPRWGRYSKKMARHGVCAECEGLLENRWKEELGAIWSTLPQIMNLQLSGQQVLTGSVDSQLPDGVVS
;
A
#
# COMPACT_ATOMS: atom_id res chain seq x y z
N MET A 1 17.88 11.14 -15.59
CA MET A 1 16.45 10.79 -15.79
C MET A 1 16.09 9.33 -15.50
N LYS A 2 17.01 8.35 -15.55
CA LYS A 2 16.67 6.93 -15.29
C LYS A 2 16.24 6.61 -13.84
N ALA A 3 16.89 7.19 -12.83
CA ALA A 3 16.59 6.90 -11.42
C ALA A 3 15.18 7.33 -10.99
N LEU A 4 14.73 8.53 -11.39
CA LEU A 4 13.38 9.01 -11.07
C LEU A 4 12.29 8.18 -11.74
N HIS A 5 12.54 7.69 -12.96
CA HIS A 5 11.63 6.77 -13.63
C HIS A 5 11.49 5.45 -12.86
N VAL A 6 12.61 4.87 -12.43
CA VAL A 6 12.61 3.66 -11.58
C VAL A 6 11.84 3.90 -10.28
N LEU A 7 12.08 5.02 -9.59
CA LEU A 7 11.35 5.37 -8.37
C LEU A 7 9.83 5.47 -8.58
N ARG A 8 9.37 6.06 -9.69
CA ARG A 8 7.94 6.16 -10.01
C ARG A 8 7.30 4.81 -10.29
N THR A 9 8.04 3.89 -10.90
CA THR A 9 7.56 2.54 -11.20
C THR A 9 7.49 1.68 -9.93
N LEU A 10 8.52 1.74 -9.08
CA LEU A 10 8.61 0.92 -7.87
C LEU A 10 7.79 1.49 -6.71
N PHE A 11 7.78 2.82 -6.56
CA PHE A 11 7.20 3.53 -5.42
C PHE A 11 6.30 4.68 -5.87
N PRO A 12 5.15 4.42 -6.53
CA PRO A 12 4.29 5.49 -7.00
C PRO A 12 3.87 6.43 -5.85
N PRO A 13 4.05 7.76 -5.97
CA PRO A 13 3.81 8.70 -4.87
C PRO A 13 2.32 8.95 -4.60
N HIS A 14 1.44 8.55 -5.53
CA HIS A 14 0.01 8.74 -5.43
C HIS A 14 -0.69 7.41 -5.15
N PHE A 15 -1.67 7.44 -4.25
CA PHE A 15 -2.44 6.27 -3.84
C PHE A 15 -2.98 5.46 -5.03
N ASP A 16 -3.63 6.13 -5.97
CA ASP A 16 -4.22 5.48 -7.15
C ASP A 16 -3.19 4.74 -8.01
N ALA A 17 -2.01 5.35 -8.19
CA ALA A 17 -0.93 4.73 -8.95
C ALA A 17 -0.30 3.56 -8.18
N TRP A 18 -0.18 3.70 -6.86
CA TRP A 18 0.34 2.65 -5.97
C TRP A 18 -0.62 1.45 -5.88
N TYR A 19 -1.92 1.72 -5.78
CA TYR A 19 -2.98 0.72 -5.68
C TYR A 19 -3.13 -0.10 -6.97
N ARG A 20 -3.02 0.58 -8.13
CA ARG A 20 -3.05 -0.07 -9.45
C ARG A 20 -1.73 -0.72 -9.86
N SER A 21 -0.63 -0.42 -9.18
CA SER A 21 0.66 -1.00 -9.50
C SER A 21 0.57 -2.52 -9.41
N THR A 22 1.07 -3.23 -10.42
CA THR A 22 1.22 -4.69 -10.38
C THR A 22 2.53 -5.09 -9.72
N THR A 23 3.40 -4.12 -9.42
CA THR A 23 4.68 -4.38 -8.77
C THR A 23 4.40 -4.92 -7.37
N ILE A 24 4.69 -6.21 -7.20
CA ILE A 24 4.84 -6.88 -5.92
C ILE A 24 6.33 -7.09 -5.81
N LEU A 25 6.97 -6.39 -4.87
CA LEU A 25 8.38 -6.58 -4.63
C LEU A 25 8.59 -7.99 -4.08
N ASP A 26 9.50 -8.74 -4.68
CA ASP A 26 10.00 -9.97 -4.06
C ASP A 26 10.80 -9.65 -2.78
N ASP A 27 11.17 -10.66 -2.01
CA ASP A 27 11.86 -10.44 -0.74
C ASP A 27 13.23 -9.75 -0.92
N HIS A 28 13.91 -10.01 -2.03
CA HIS A 28 15.15 -9.31 -2.37
C HIS A 28 14.89 -7.84 -2.69
N GLU A 29 13.88 -7.53 -3.50
CA GLU A 29 13.48 -6.17 -3.86
C GLU A 29 12.95 -5.38 -2.66
N LYS A 30 12.27 -6.02 -1.70
CA LYS A 30 11.84 -5.39 -0.45
C LYS A 30 13.05 -4.89 0.34
N THR A 31 14.10 -5.71 0.46
CA THR A 31 15.31 -5.30 1.20
C THR A 31 16.03 -4.13 0.53
N GLN A 32 15.93 -3.97 -0.80
CA GLN A 32 16.45 -2.81 -1.53
C GLN A 32 15.73 -1.49 -1.18
N THR A 33 14.59 -1.54 -0.48
CA THR A 33 13.84 -0.34 -0.09
C THR A 33 14.65 0.59 0.83
N ILE A 34 15.54 0.06 1.67
CA ILE A 34 16.37 0.86 2.59
C ILE A 34 17.28 1.84 1.82
N PRO A 35 18.12 1.39 0.85
CA PRO A 35 18.87 2.29 -0.02
C PRO A 35 18.00 3.36 -0.71
N TRP A 36 16.80 2.99 -1.17
CA TRP A 36 15.89 3.92 -1.84
C TRP A 36 15.35 5.00 -0.89
N ILE A 37 15.03 4.66 0.36
CA ILE A 37 14.64 5.62 1.41
C ILE A 37 15.79 6.59 1.67
N ASN A 38 17.00 6.08 1.89
CA ASN A 38 18.19 6.90 2.13
C ASN A 38 18.47 7.86 0.97
N LEU A 39 18.30 7.39 -0.26
CA LEU A 39 18.43 8.22 -1.46
C LEU A 39 17.34 9.29 -1.51
N ALA A 40 16.09 8.92 -1.27
CA ALA A 40 14.96 9.84 -1.30
C ALA A 40 15.10 10.96 -0.25
N GLN A 41 15.52 10.62 0.98
CA GLN A 41 15.83 11.60 2.02
C GLN A 41 16.94 12.56 1.58
N ARG A 42 18.05 12.02 1.07
CA ARG A 42 19.20 12.83 0.65
C ARG A 42 18.89 13.82 -0.47
N PHE A 43 18.00 13.46 -1.37
CA PHE A 43 17.63 14.27 -2.54
C PHE A 43 16.30 15.00 -2.40
N GLY A 44 15.65 14.94 -1.23
CA GLY A 44 14.37 15.62 -1.00
C GLY A 44 13.20 15.03 -1.81
N ALA A 45 13.26 13.75 -2.18
CA ALA A 45 12.20 13.05 -2.91
C ALA A 45 11.09 12.54 -1.96
N TYR A 46 10.61 13.41 -1.07
CA TYR A 46 9.65 13.07 -0.02
C TYR A 46 8.31 12.49 -0.48
N PRO A 47 7.75 12.86 -1.65
CA PRO A 47 6.50 12.26 -2.12
C PRO A 47 6.54 10.74 -2.31
N PHE A 48 7.74 10.15 -2.47
CA PHE A 48 7.92 8.71 -2.64
C PHE A 48 8.01 7.95 -1.32
N LEU A 49 8.32 8.65 -0.22
CA LEU A 49 8.57 8.04 1.08
C LEU A 49 7.37 7.23 1.62
N PRO A 50 6.09 7.64 1.50
CA PRO A 50 4.97 6.82 1.98
C PRO A 50 4.96 5.41 1.37
N ALA A 51 5.10 5.31 0.04
CA ALA A 51 5.13 4.04 -0.66
C ALA A 51 6.34 3.18 -0.24
N MET A 52 7.51 3.80 -0.11
CA MET A 52 8.73 3.12 0.34
C MET A 52 8.58 2.61 1.76
N PHE A 53 8.08 3.42 2.69
CA PHE A 53 7.93 3.01 4.09
C PHE A 53 6.87 1.93 4.26
N ILE A 54 5.77 1.94 3.49
CA ILE A 54 4.81 0.81 3.47
C ILE A 54 5.53 -0.49 3.11
N ASN A 55 6.33 -0.49 2.04
CA ASN A 55 7.07 -1.70 1.63
C ASN A 55 8.14 -2.07 2.67
N CYS A 56 8.77 -1.08 3.29
CA CYS A 56 9.74 -1.29 4.36
C CYS A 56 9.10 -1.94 5.61
N CYS A 57 7.83 -1.66 5.89
CA CYS A 57 7.08 -2.34 6.96
C CYS A 57 6.90 -3.84 6.71
N ALA A 58 7.13 -4.36 5.51
CA ALA A 58 7.14 -5.80 5.26
C ALA A 58 8.47 -6.49 5.66
N LEU A 59 9.49 -5.72 6.05
CA LEU A 59 10.77 -6.26 6.52
C LEU A 59 10.66 -6.72 7.98
N SER A 60 11.34 -7.81 8.30
CA SER A 60 11.54 -8.29 9.66
C SER A 60 12.46 -7.35 10.45
N GLU A 61 12.41 -7.45 11.79
CA GLU A 61 13.33 -6.71 12.66
C GLU A 61 14.80 -7.09 12.38
N GLU A 62 15.07 -8.34 12.01
CA GLU A 62 16.40 -8.81 11.63
C GLU A 62 16.90 -8.18 10.33
N GLU A 63 16.05 -8.09 9.29
CA GLU A 63 16.39 -7.41 8.03
C GLU A 63 16.63 -5.91 8.24
N LEU A 64 15.84 -5.25 9.09
CA LEU A 64 16.05 -3.86 9.45
C LEU A 64 17.35 -3.64 10.22
N ALA A 65 17.69 -4.55 11.14
CA ALA A 65 18.90 -4.46 11.95
C ALA A 65 20.18 -4.80 11.16
N SER A 66 20.11 -5.77 10.26
CA SER A 66 21.24 -6.17 9.40
C SER A 66 21.49 -5.20 8.25
N GLY A 67 20.46 -4.46 7.83
CA GLY A 67 20.52 -3.52 6.72
C GLY A 67 20.63 -4.22 5.37
N PHE A 68 20.80 -3.42 4.32
CA PHE A 68 20.95 -3.92 2.95
C PHE A 68 22.39 -3.81 2.46
N ARG A 69 23.01 -4.94 2.10
CA ARG A 69 24.36 -4.95 1.54
C ARG A 69 24.34 -4.88 0.01
N THR A 70 24.94 -3.85 -0.56
CA THR A 70 25.08 -3.66 -2.01
C THR A 70 26.20 -4.53 -2.60
N ALA A 71 26.22 -4.63 -3.93
CA ALA A 71 27.21 -5.42 -4.67
C ALA A 71 28.66 -4.93 -4.50
N ASP A 72 28.86 -3.65 -4.20
CA ASP A 72 30.17 -3.07 -3.88
C ASP A 72 30.59 -3.31 -2.41
N GLY A 73 29.76 -4.01 -1.63
CA GLY A 73 30.03 -4.39 -0.26
C GLY A 73 29.61 -3.37 0.79
N ALA A 74 29.09 -2.21 0.41
CA ALA A 74 28.55 -1.23 1.36
C ALA A 74 27.25 -1.74 2.01
N THR A 75 27.01 -1.41 3.27
CA THR A 75 25.75 -1.74 3.96
C THR A 75 24.96 -0.47 4.24
N HIS A 76 23.71 -0.43 3.79
CA HIS A 76 22.78 0.64 4.00
C HIS A 76 21.83 0.28 5.15
N TYR A 77 21.81 1.14 6.16
CA TYR A 77 20.88 1.06 7.28
C TYR A 77 19.86 2.17 7.17
N LEU A 78 18.68 1.99 7.77
CA LEU A 78 17.80 3.11 8.05
C LEU A 78 18.42 3.97 9.16
N PRO A 79 18.49 5.31 8.98
CA PRO A 79 18.95 6.17 10.04
C PRO A 79 17.95 6.15 11.22
N PRO A 80 18.39 6.51 12.45
CA PRO A 80 17.55 6.43 13.65
C PRO A 80 16.18 7.12 13.52
N GLU A 81 16.13 8.28 12.88
CA GLU A 81 14.89 9.02 12.62
C GLU A 81 13.93 8.25 11.71
N ASP A 82 14.43 7.55 10.69
CA ASP A 82 13.61 6.75 9.78
C ASP A 82 13.15 5.44 10.43
N LEU A 83 13.93 4.88 11.36
CA LEU A 83 13.47 3.75 12.19
C LEU A 83 12.27 4.15 13.06
N VAL A 84 12.26 5.37 13.60
CA VAL A 84 11.09 5.91 14.32
C VAL A 84 9.89 6.07 13.39
N ARG A 85 10.09 6.60 12.17
CA ARG A 85 9.03 6.72 11.14
C ARG A 85 8.46 5.35 10.78
N HIS A 86 9.32 4.38 10.49
CA HIS A 86 8.95 3.00 10.21
C HIS A 86 8.12 2.39 11.34
N ARG A 87 8.57 2.52 12.59
CA ARG A 87 7.86 1.97 13.75
C ARG A 87 6.48 2.62 13.96
N ASN A 88 6.40 3.94 13.80
CA ASN A 88 5.13 4.67 13.91
C ASN A 88 4.15 4.22 12.83
N LEU A 89 4.62 4.13 11.58
CA LEU A 89 3.82 3.67 10.45
C LEU A 89 3.36 2.22 10.66
N SER A 90 4.27 1.31 10.97
CA SER A 90 3.95 -0.11 11.17
C SER A 90 2.87 -0.30 12.24
N ARG A 91 3.00 0.39 13.38
CA ARG A 91 1.97 0.39 14.43
C ARG A 91 0.63 0.90 13.91
N GLU A 92 0.64 2.03 13.21
CA GLU A 92 -0.59 2.66 12.72
C GLU A 92 -1.29 1.81 11.66
N LEU A 93 -0.56 1.21 10.72
CA LEU A 93 -1.12 0.29 9.73
C LEU A 93 -1.71 -0.95 10.43
N CYS A 94 -1.00 -1.53 11.38
CA CYS A 94 -1.51 -2.67 12.17
C CYS A 94 -2.81 -2.35 12.92
N SER A 95 -3.00 -1.11 13.38
CA SER A 95 -4.24 -0.70 14.07
C SER A 95 -5.36 -0.22 13.13
N SER A 96 -5.04 0.37 11.97
CA SER A 96 -6.02 1.04 11.11
C SER A 96 -6.53 0.17 9.97
N VAL A 97 -5.67 -0.68 9.37
CA VAL A 97 -5.98 -1.50 8.20
C VAL A 97 -7.03 -2.58 8.51
N PRO A 98 -6.95 -3.36 9.60
CA PRO A 98 -7.97 -4.39 9.88
C PRO A 98 -9.38 -3.81 10.11
N PRO A 99 -9.57 -2.76 10.93
CA PRO A 99 -10.89 -2.12 11.06
C PRO A 99 -11.42 -1.53 9.76
N ALA A 100 -10.55 -0.96 8.93
CA ALA A 100 -10.92 -0.44 7.62
C ALA A 100 -11.45 -1.54 6.69
N LEU A 101 -10.80 -2.71 6.69
CA LEU A 101 -11.28 -3.87 5.94
C LEU A 101 -12.64 -4.34 6.45
N TYR A 102 -12.85 -4.33 7.76
CA TYR A 102 -14.15 -4.70 8.33
C TYR A 102 -15.25 -3.73 7.92
N ARG A 103 -14.99 -2.42 7.93
CA ARG A 103 -15.94 -1.42 7.43
C ARG A 103 -16.27 -1.62 5.96
N ALA A 104 -15.28 -1.93 5.12
CA ALA A 104 -15.50 -2.20 3.70
C ALA A 104 -16.42 -3.41 3.46
N LEU A 105 -16.35 -4.42 4.34
CA LEU A 105 -17.14 -5.66 4.26
C LEU A 105 -18.47 -5.60 5.02
N GLU A 106 -18.62 -4.69 5.99
CA GLU A 106 -19.82 -4.55 6.80
C GLU A 106 -20.98 -3.91 6.04
N LYS A 107 -22.21 -4.20 6.49
CA LYS A 107 -23.46 -3.64 5.95
C LYS A 107 -23.49 -3.72 4.42
N PHE A 108 -23.04 -4.85 3.88
CA PHE A 108 -23.06 -5.10 2.46
C PHE A 108 -24.49 -5.29 1.97
N THR A 109 -24.87 -4.52 0.96
CA THR A 109 -26.13 -4.68 0.21
C THR A 109 -25.75 -5.14 -1.17
N SER A 110 -26.26 -6.30 -1.59
CA SER A 110 -25.95 -6.86 -2.89
C SER A 110 -26.50 -5.99 -4.03
N LEU A 111 -25.69 -5.79 -5.07
CA LEU A 111 -26.12 -5.26 -6.37
C LEU A 111 -26.54 -6.38 -7.34
N CYS A 112 -26.33 -7.64 -6.96
CA CYS A 112 -26.60 -8.78 -7.83
C CYS A 112 -28.11 -8.90 -8.11
N THR A 113 -28.48 -8.83 -9.38
CA THR A 113 -29.87 -8.99 -9.82
C THR A 113 -30.33 -10.45 -9.86
N GLU A 114 -29.40 -11.38 -10.08
CA GLU A 114 -29.71 -12.80 -10.25
C GLU A 114 -29.88 -13.51 -8.90
N HIS A 115 -28.93 -13.32 -7.99
CA HIS A 115 -28.84 -14.06 -6.71
C HIS A 115 -28.38 -13.15 -5.54
N PRO A 116 -29.16 -12.12 -5.18
CA PRO A 116 -28.78 -11.14 -4.14
C PRO A 116 -28.54 -11.77 -2.76
N ASP A 117 -29.33 -12.78 -2.39
CA ASP A 117 -29.20 -13.48 -1.10
C ASP A 117 -27.93 -14.33 -1.06
N THR A 118 -27.61 -15.03 -2.16
CA THR A 118 -26.38 -15.82 -2.28
C THR A 118 -25.14 -14.94 -2.18
N CYS A 119 -25.11 -13.81 -2.89
CA CYS A 119 -23.99 -12.87 -2.79
C CYS A 119 -23.86 -12.29 -1.37
N SER A 120 -24.97 -11.88 -0.74
CA SER A 120 -24.93 -11.33 0.62
C SER A 120 -24.43 -12.35 1.65
N ALA A 121 -24.92 -13.59 1.59
CA ALA A 121 -24.45 -14.69 2.42
C ALA A 121 -22.98 -15.03 2.14
N GLY A 122 -22.57 -14.99 0.86
CA GLY A 122 -21.20 -15.20 0.42
C GLY A 122 -20.22 -14.16 0.98
N VAL A 123 -20.59 -12.88 0.93
CA VAL A 123 -19.80 -11.79 1.52
C VAL A 123 -19.69 -11.95 3.04
N ALA A 124 -20.78 -12.29 3.73
CA ALA A 124 -20.75 -12.55 5.16
C ALA A 124 -19.81 -13.72 5.52
N ALA A 125 -19.87 -14.83 4.76
CA ALA A 125 -18.99 -15.97 4.95
C ALA A 125 -17.51 -15.62 4.67
N ALA A 126 -17.24 -14.93 3.56
CA ALA A 126 -15.89 -14.47 3.21
C ALA A 126 -15.32 -13.53 4.27
N ALA A 127 -16.14 -12.63 4.81
CA ALA A 127 -15.73 -11.72 5.88
C ALA A 127 -15.33 -12.47 7.15
N GLN A 128 -16.04 -13.56 7.52
CA GLN A 128 -15.67 -14.40 8.64
C GLN A 128 -14.34 -15.13 8.40
N ASP A 129 -14.11 -15.67 7.20
CA ASP A 129 -12.85 -16.34 6.84
C ASP A 129 -11.66 -15.35 6.81
N ILE A 130 -11.88 -14.14 6.28
CA ILE A 130 -10.89 -13.06 6.32
C ILE A 130 -10.54 -12.70 7.76
N LYS A 131 -11.55 -12.46 8.61
CA LYS A 131 -11.37 -12.20 10.06
C LYS A 131 -10.54 -13.31 10.71
N ALA A 132 -10.92 -14.56 10.51
CA ALA A 132 -10.22 -15.72 11.07
C ALA A 132 -8.75 -15.80 10.61
N THR A 133 -8.44 -15.38 9.38
CA THR A 133 -7.07 -15.37 8.86
C THR A 133 -6.22 -14.27 9.52
N PHE A 134 -6.77 -13.07 9.70
CA PHE A 134 -6.06 -11.95 10.34
C PHE A 134 -5.70 -12.26 11.81
N PHE A 135 -6.55 -12.96 12.55
CA PHE A 135 -6.29 -13.30 13.96
C PHE A 135 -5.29 -14.45 14.16
N ARG A 136 -5.04 -15.30 13.16
CA ARG A 136 -4.18 -16.49 13.31
C ARG A 136 -2.69 -16.23 13.09
N ALA A 137 -2.31 -15.08 12.55
CA ALA A 137 -0.91 -14.70 12.34
C ALA A 137 -0.61 -13.38 13.07
N PRO A 138 -0.48 -13.39 14.42
CA PRO A 138 -0.02 -12.23 15.16
C PRO A 138 1.43 -11.93 14.76
N GLY A 139 1.58 -10.92 13.91
CA GLY A 139 2.84 -10.49 13.31
C GLY A 139 2.54 -9.47 12.20
N VAL A 140 3.55 -8.70 11.80
CA VAL A 140 3.38 -7.77 10.68
C VAL A 140 2.87 -8.58 9.48
N PRO A 141 1.72 -8.25 8.89
CA PRO A 141 1.27 -8.98 7.73
C PRO A 141 2.37 -8.87 6.67
N ASN A 142 2.69 -9.96 5.96
CA ASN A 142 3.63 -9.94 4.81
C ASN A 142 3.32 -8.84 3.78
N ASP A 143 2.11 -8.28 3.85
CA ASP A 143 1.65 -7.11 3.15
C ASP A 143 0.90 -6.18 4.14
N PRO A 144 1.57 -5.15 4.71
CA PRO A 144 0.97 -4.24 5.69
C PRO A 144 -0.13 -3.34 5.09
N PHE A 145 -0.30 -3.36 3.76
CA PHE A 145 -1.27 -2.53 3.04
C PHE A 145 -1.94 -3.36 1.91
N PRO A 146 -2.74 -4.38 2.25
CA PRO A 146 -3.10 -5.43 1.29
C PRO A 146 -4.02 -4.94 0.16
N ARG A 147 -3.63 -5.24 -1.08
CA ARG A 147 -4.47 -4.99 -2.27
C ARG A 147 -5.67 -5.96 -2.35
N TRP A 148 -6.73 -5.56 -3.05
CA TRP A 148 -7.97 -6.35 -3.17
C TRP A 148 -7.77 -7.74 -3.77
N GLY A 149 -6.81 -7.90 -4.68
CA GLY A 149 -6.50 -9.21 -5.30
C GLY A 149 -6.23 -10.34 -4.29
N ARG A 150 -5.81 -10.01 -3.06
CA ARG A 150 -5.65 -10.98 -1.96
C ARG A 150 -6.98 -11.57 -1.48
N TYR A 151 -8.07 -10.80 -1.57
CA TYR A 151 -9.41 -11.18 -1.12
C TYR A 151 -10.29 -11.72 -2.24
N SER A 152 -10.01 -11.33 -3.49
CA SER A 152 -10.78 -11.75 -4.67
C SER A 152 -11.02 -13.27 -4.73
N LYS A 153 -9.96 -14.08 -4.57
CA LYS A 153 -10.09 -15.55 -4.55
C LYS A 153 -11.00 -16.07 -3.44
N LYS A 154 -11.04 -15.40 -2.28
CA LYS A 154 -11.94 -15.78 -1.17
C LYS A 154 -13.38 -15.42 -1.51
N MET A 155 -13.62 -14.22 -2.08
CA MET A 155 -14.95 -13.79 -2.52
C MET A 155 -15.54 -14.77 -3.54
N ALA A 156 -14.78 -15.14 -4.57
CA ALA A 156 -15.19 -16.11 -5.57
C ALA A 156 -15.53 -17.49 -4.97
N ARG A 157 -14.73 -17.98 -4.00
CA ARG A 157 -14.98 -19.27 -3.31
C ARG A 157 -16.29 -19.29 -2.53
N HIS A 158 -16.75 -18.12 -2.07
CA HIS A 158 -18.01 -17.98 -1.34
C HIS A 158 -19.20 -17.60 -2.23
N GLY A 159 -19.04 -17.65 -3.56
CA GLY A 159 -20.14 -17.42 -4.51
C GLY A 159 -20.52 -15.94 -4.68
N VAL A 160 -19.62 -15.02 -4.36
CA VAL A 160 -19.82 -13.59 -4.63
C VAL A 160 -19.61 -13.34 -6.11
N CYS A 161 -20.58 -12.70 -6.79
CA CYS A 161 -20.45 -12.37 -8.21
C CYS A 161 -19.47 -11.20 -8.44
N ALA A 162 -18.98 -11.05 -9.66
CA ALA A 162 -18.01 -10.03 -10.04
C ALA A 162 -18.49 -8.59 -9.79
N GLU A 163 -19.79 -8.30 -9.94
CA GLU A 163 -20.35 -6.98 -9.68
C GLU A 163 -20.32 -6.63 -8.19
N CYS A 164 -20.74 -7.57 -7.33
CA CYS A 164 -20.68 -7.42 -5.88
C CYS A 164 -19.23 -7.32 -5.39
N GLU A 165 -18.32 -8.09 -6.00
CA GLU A 165 -16.89 -8.01 -5.73
C GLU A 165 -16.32 -6.65 -6.10
N GLY A 166 -16.66 -6.10 -7.28
CA GLY A 166 -16.21 -4.77 -7.71
C GLY A 166 -16.70 -3.65 -6.79
N LEU A 167 -17.93 -3.76 -6.25
CA LEU A 167 -18.41 -2.83 -5.23
C LEU A 167 -17.56 -2.88 -3.96
N LEU A 168 -17.24 -4.08 -3.47
CA LEU A 168 -16.40 -4.25 -2.29
C LEU A 168 -14.96 -3.79 -2.52
N GLU A 169 -14.41 -4.02 -3.72
CA GLU A 169 -13.10 -3.50 -4.11
C GLU A 169 -13.06 -1.97 -4.05
N ASN A 170 -14.09 -1.30 -4.57
CA ASN A 170 -14.18 0.16 -4.53
C ASN A 170 -14.27 0.67 -3.08
N ARG A 171 -15.09 0.05 -2.23
CA ARG A 171 -15.15 0.39 -0.80
C ARG A 171 -13.80 0.20 -0.11
N TRP A 172 -13.11 -0.91 -0.42
CA TRP A 172 -11.80 -1.18 0.15
C TRP A 172 -10.76 -0.16 -0.31
N LYS A 173 -10.80 0.22 -1.59
CA LYS A 173 -9.95 1.26 -2.15
C LYS A 173 -10.20 2.62 -1.48
N GLU A 174 -11.45 2.99 -1.22
CA GLU A 174 -11.79 4.23 -0.51
C GLU A 174 -11.23 4.24 0.92
N GLU A 175 -11.43 3.15 1.66
CA GLU A 175 -10.93 2.98 3.02
C GLU A 175 -9.39 3.04 3.08
N LEU A 176 -8.70 2.37 2.16
CA LEU A 176 -7.24 2.46 2.03
C LEU A 176 -6.78 3.84 1.59
N GLY A 177 -7.50 4.51 0.70
CA GLY A 177 -7.18 5.87 0.26
C GLY A 177 -7.24 6.87 1.41
N ALA A 178 -8.21 6.71 2.31
CA ALA A 178 -8.31 7.49 3.54
C ALA A 178 -7.08 7.28 4.43
N ILE A 179 -6.66 6.03 4.68
CA ILE A 179 -5.42 5.74 5.42
C ILE A 179 -4.20 6.34 4.70
N TRP A 180 -4.11 6.19 3.37
CA TRP A 180 -3.00 6.73 2.59
C TRP A 180 -2.83 8.24 2.80
N SER A 181 -3.95 8.98 2.84
CA SER A 181 -3.94 10.43 3.01
C SER A 181 -3.36 10.91 4.35
N THR A 182 -3.29 10.04 5.36
CA THR A 182 -2.76 10.36 6.69
C THR A 182 -1.28 9.96 6.88
N LEU A 183 -0.72 9.22 5.92
CA LEU A 183 0.66 8.70 6.01
C LEU A 183 1.73 9.78 6.19
N PRO A 184 1.69 10.92 5.46
CA PRO A 184 2.67 11.98 5.68
C PRO A 184 2.70 12.48 7.12
N GLN A 185 1.54 12.61 7.76
CA GLN A 185 1.40 13.05 9.15
C GLN A 185 1.93 11.98 10.12
N ILE A 186 1.59 10.71 9.92
CA ILE A 186 2.06 9.58 10.75
C ILE A 186 3.59 9.50 10.75
N MET A 187 4.21 9.78 9.61
CA MET A 187 5.66 9.74 9.41
C MET A 187 6.36 11.08 9.72
N ASN A 188 5.62 12.09 10.18
CA ASN A 188 6.14 13.45 10.41
C ASN A 188 6.91 14.02 9.20
N LEU A 189 6.42 13.78 7.98
CA LEU A 189 7.01 14.34 6.77
C LEU A 189 6.54 15.79 6.60
N GLN A 190 7.49 16.72 6.58
CA GLN A 190 7.24 18.12 6.26
C GLN A 190 7.07 18.24 4.73
N LEU A 191 5.87 17.93 4.22
CA LEU A 191 5.54 18.22 2.83
C LEU A 191 5.25 19.73 2.73
N SER A 192 6.21 20.52 2.25
CA SER A 192 6.00 21.95 1.97
C SER A 192 4.81 22.10 1.02
N GLY A 193 3.97 23.13 1.22
CA GLY A 193 2.63 23.30 0.62
C GLY A 193 2.48 23.27 -0.91
N GLN A 194 3.52 23.00 -1.69
CA GLN A 194 3.45 22.65 -3.12
C GLN A 194 3.51 21.14 -3.40
N GLN A 195 3.74 20.29 -2.40
CA GLN A 195 3.80 18.83 -2.53
C GLN A 195 2.54 18.13 -2.00
N VAL A 196 1.47 18.89 -1.72
CA VAL A 196 0.19 18.32 -1.32
C VAL A 196 -0.32 17.46 -2.47
N LEU A 197 -0.49 16.18 -2.19
CA LEU A 197 -0.91 15.12 -3.10
C LEU A 197 -2.41 15.28 -3.51
N THR A 198 -2.84 16.47 -3.91
CA THR A 198 -4.15 16.66 -4.54
C THR A 198 -4.01 16.25 -5.99
N GLY A 199 -4.62 15.11 -6.35
CA GLY A 199 -4.64 14.58 -7.70
C GLY A 199 -5.35 15.51 -8.67
N SER A 200 -4.61 16.42 -9.29
CA SER A 200 -4.95 16.92 -10.62
C SER A 200 -3.99 16.28 -11.60
N VAL A 201 -4.54 15.42 -12.45
CA VAL A 201 -3.84 14.94 -13.64
C VAL A 201 -3.82 16.12 -14.61
N ASP A 202 -2.84 17.00 -14.47
CA ASP A 202 -2.56 17.99 -15.53
C ASP A 202 -1.83 17.26 -16.65
N SER A 203 -2.64 16.74 -17.56
CA SER A 203 -2.29 16.41 -18.93
C SER A 203 -1.91 17.68 -19.68
N GLN A 204 -0.65 18.10 -19.60
CA GLN A 204 -0.03 18.99 -20.59
C GLN A 204 1.43 18.58 -20.84
N LEU A 205 1.61 17.73 -21.87
CA LEU A 205 2.86 17.69 -22.63
C LEU A 205 2.80 18.87 -23.62
N PRO A 206 3.83 19.73 -23.69
CA PRO A 206 3.90 20.75 -24.74
C PRO A 206 4.22 20.07 -26.07
N ASP A 207 3.33 20.27 -27.04
CA ASP A 207 3.60 20.06 -28.46
C ASP A 207 4.70 21.02 -28.95
N GLY A 208 5.56 20.52 -29.84
CA GLY A 208 6.57 21.27 -30.58
C GLY A 208 7.99 20.89 -30.13
N VAL A 209 8.88 20.38 -30.99
CA VAL A 209 9.27 20.98 -32.27
C VAL A 209 9.64 19.89 -33.29
N VAL A 210 8.94 19.88 -34.42
CA VAL A 210 9.47 19.43 -35.71
C VAL A 210 9.35 20.60 -36.67
N SER A 211 10.50 21.21 -36.97
CA SER A 211 10.97 21.77 -38.25
C SER A 211 12.00 22.86 -37.96
#